data_AF-A0A7S2N176-F1
#
_entry.id   AF-A0A7S2N176-F1
#
_cell.length_a   1.000
_cell.length_b   1.000
_cell.length_c   1.000
_cell.angle_alpha   90.00
_cell.angle_beta   90.00
_cell.angle_gamma   90.00
#
_symmetry.space_group_name_H-M   'P 1'
#
loop_
_entity.id
_entity.type
_entity.pdbx_description
1 polymer ?
#
loop_
_entity_poly.entity_id
_entity_poly.type
_entity_poly.pdbx_seq_one_letter_code
_entity_poly.pdbx_strand_id
1 'polypeptide(L)'
;FQDVLADSLGHGEEIAAWTAKAMDGDTKFEDALAARLSIIKPSISDIEKCLKEIPLQLSPGVDTLIRALGERGTDVYLVSGGFRIMIEPIAKELGLPKDHIYANTVLFDDDGNYVGFDPNEPTSHDLGKPKALRQIKELRGYNCMVMV
;
A
#
# COMPACT_ATOMS: atom_id res chain seq x y z
N PHE A 1 -1.13 7.28 0.95
CA PHE A 1 -1.42 6.71 -0.40
C PHE A 1 -2.89 6.81 -0.72
N GLN A 2 -3.79 6.21 0.06
CA GLN A 2 -5.24 6.31 -0.21
C GLN A 2 -5.78 7.73 -0.07
N ASP A 3 -5.36 8.47 0.95
CA ASP A 3 -5.76 9.89 1.14
C ASP A 3 -5.24 10.75 -0.02
N VAL A 4 -3.98 10.55 -0.41
CA VAL A 4 -3.36 11.26 -1.56
C VAL A 4 -4.14 11.03 -2.86
N LEU A 5 -4.56 9.79 -3.12
CA LEU A 5 -5.37 9.45 -4.29
C LEU A 5 -6.77 10.09 -4.19
N ALA A 6 -7.37 10.10 -3.01
CA ALA A 6 -8.65 10.73 -2.78
C ALA A 6 -8.61 12.24 -2.98
N ASP A 7 -7.58 12.91 -2.44
CA ASP A 7 -7.36 14.34 -2.59
C ASP A 7 -7.13 14.70 -4.07
N SER A 8 -6.32 13.90 -4.79
CA SER A 8 -6.08 14.08 -6.22
C SER A 8 -7.35 13.97 -7.06
N LEU A 9 -8.33 13.19 -6.60
CA LEU A 9 -9.63 12.99 -7.26
C LEU A 9 -10.74 13.88 -6.70
N GLY A 10 -10.45 14.77 -5.75
CA GLY A 10 -11.44 15.67 -5.14
C GLY A 10 -12.35 15.01 -4.10
N HIS A 11 -12.07 13.78 -3.67
CA HIS A 11 -12.81 13.04 -2.65
C HIS A 11 -12.19 13.14 -1.24
N GLY A 12 -11.23 14.04 -1.04
CA GLY A 12 -10.52 14.24 0.24
C GLY A 12 -11.45 14.50 1.42
N GLU A 13 -12.40 15.44 1.28
CA GLU A 13 -13.35 15.78 2.33
C GLU A 13 -14.32 14.64 2.65
N GLU A 14 -14.80 13.93 1.63
CA GLU A 14 -15.70 12.78 1.80
C GLU A 14 -15.01 11.64 2.56
N ILE A 15 -13.74 11.37 2.23
CA ILE A 15 -12.95 10.35 2.92
C ILE A 15 -12.57 10.79 4.32
N ALA A 16 -12.23 12.05 4.54
CA ALA A 16 -11.96 12.57 5.88
C ALA A 16 -13.20 12.45 6.77
N ALA A 17 -14.38 12.84 6.26
CA ALA A 17 -15.64 12.71 6.97
C ALA A 17 -16.00 11.23 7.24
N TRP A 18 -15.78 10.35 6.26
CA TRP A 18 -15.99 8.91 6.44
C TRP A 18 -15.03 8.33 7.48
N THR A 19 -13.74 8.69 7.43
CA THR A 19 -12.71 8.22 8.36
C THR A 19 -13.01 8.68 9.79
N ALA A 20 -13.44 9.94 9.96
CA ALA A 20 -13.86 10.46 11.25
C ALA A 20 -15.07 9.69 11.81
N LYS A 21 -16.02 9.31 10.96
CA LYS A 21 -17.20 8.52 11.33
C LYS A 21 -16.87 7.05 11.63
N ALA A 22 -15.88 6.48 10.96
CA ALA A 22 -15.42 5.11 11.19
C ALA A 22 -14.63 4.95 12.50
N MET A 23 -14.06 6.04 13.03
CA MET A 23 -13.36 6.05 14.32
C MET A 23 -14.30 5.96 15.54
N ASP A 24 -15.62 6.08 15.36
CA ASP A 24 -16.62 6.01 16.45
C ASP A 24 -17.04 4.58 16.85
N GLY A 25 -16.58 3.53 16.15
CA GLY A 25 -16.77 2.15 16.63
C GLY A 25 -16.56 1.05 15.59
N ASP A 26 -15.72 0.07 15.94
CA ASP A 26 -15.66 -1.33 15.47
C ASP A 26 -15.72 -1.60 13.95
N THR A 27 -15.38 -0.62 13.11
CA THR A 27 -15.28 -0.87 11.67
C THR A 27 -13.99 -1.61 11.36
N LYS A 28 -14.10 -2.85 10.88
CA LYS A 28 -12.94 -3.62 10.44
C LYS A 28 -12.18 -2.90 9.33
N PHE A 29 -10.87 -3.08 9.25
CA PHE A 29 -10.06 -2.45 8.21
C PHE A 29 -10.51 -2.82 6.79
N GLU A 30 -10.96 -4.06 6.58
CA GLU A 30 -11.48 -4.53 5.28
C GLU A 30 -12.71 -3.73 4.83
N ASP A 31 -13.66 -3.52 5.74
CA ASP A 31 -14.89 -2.77 5.48
C ASP A 31 -14.56 -1.29 5.25
N ALA A 32 -13.58 -0.77 5.99
CA ALA A 32 -13.11 0.59 5.85
C ALA A 32 -12.44 0.84 4.50
N LEU A 33 -11.58 -0.09 4.08
CA LEU A 33 -10.91 -0.05 2.79
C LEU A 33 -11.93 -0.12 1.65
N ALA A 34 -12.87 -1.06 1.74
CA ALA A 34 -13.93 -1.23 0.76
C ALA A 34 -14.79 0.03 0.62
N ALA A 35 -15.21 0.63 1.74
CA ALA A 35 -16.01 1.85 1.74
C ALA A 35 -15.26 3.02 1.09
N ARG A 36 -14.00 3.26 1.45
CA ARG A 36 -13.18 4.33 0.86
C ARG A 36 -12.99 4.13 -0.64
N LEU A 37 -12.68 2.91 -1.07
CA LEU A 37 -12.55 2.59 -2.50
C LEU A 37 -13.86 2.71 -3.25
N SER A 38 -15.00 2.42 -2.62
CA SER A 38 -16.32 2.60 -3.23
C SER A 38 -16.70 4.06 -3.46
N ILE A 39 -16.11 4.98 -2.69
CA ILE A 39 -16.26 6.44 -2.85
C ILE A 39 -15.32 6.91 -3.97
N ILE A 40 -14.03 6.54 -3.91
CA ILE A 40 -13.02 7.01 -4.87
C ILE A 40 -13.28 6.44 -6.27
N LYS A 41 -13.58 5.14 -6.37
CA LYS A 41 -13.64 4.33 -7.61
C LYS A 41 -12.53 4.69 -8.61
N PRO A 42 -11.26 4.60 -8.20
CA PRO A 42 -10.16 5.10 -9.02
C PRO A 42 -10.00 4.25 -10.28
N SER A 43 -9.89 4.86 -11.46
CA SER A 43 -9.43 4.14 -12.64
C SER A 43 -7.91 3.92 -12.60
N ILE A 44 -7.39 3.02 -13.44
CA ILE A 44 -5.94 2.88 -13.64
C ILE A 44 -5.34 4.22 -14.07
N SER A 45 -6.00 4.93 -14.99
CA SER A 45 -5.53 6.23 -15.48
C SER A 45 -5.48 7.30 -14.39
N ASP A 46 -6.42 7.30 -13.45
CA ASP A 46 -6.43 8.21 -12.30
C ASP A 46 -5.22 7.98 -11.40
N ILE A 47 -4.91 6.71 -11.12
CA ILE A 47 -3.76 6.34 -10.29
C ILE A 47 -2.45 6.74 -10.99
N GLU A 48 -2.32 6.46 -12.29
CA GLU A 48 -1.15 6.86 -13.07
C GLU A 48 -0.99 8.38 -13.13
N LYS A 49 -2.09 9.12 -13.27
CA LYS A 49 -2.09 10.58 -13.24
C LYS A 49 -1.66 11.09 -11.87
N CYS A 50 -2.23 10.55 -10.79
CA CYS A 50 -1.83 10.88 -9.42
C CYS A 50 -0.34 10.64 -9.18
N LEU A 51 0.22 9.53 -9.68
CA LEU A 51 1.65 9.21 -9.57
C LEU A 51 2.55 10.16 -10.37
N LYS A 52 2.04 10.73 -11.47
CA LYS A 52 2.76 11.73 -12.27
C LYS A 52 2.70 13.13 -11.65
N GLU A 53 1.56 13.49 -11.08
CA GLU A 53 1.31 14.83 -10.54
C GLU A 53 1.87 15.00 -9.12
N ILE A 54 1.89 13.93 -8.33
CA ILE A 54 2.32 13.96 -6.93
C ILE A 54 3.64 13.18 -6.80
N PRO A 55 4.79 13.88 -6.77
CA PRO A 55 6.08 13.21 -6.64
C PRO A 55 6.13 12.49 -5.28
N LEU A 56 6.46 11.21 -5.34
CA LEU A 56 6.66 10.39 -4.15
C LEU A 56 7.91 10.89 -3.42
N GLN A 57 7.72 11.49 -2.25
CA GLN A 57 8.84 11.95 -1.43
C GLN A 57 9.34 10.81 -0.56
N LEU A 58 10.53 10.33 -0.87
CA LEU A 58 11.26 9.39 -0.04
C LEU A 58 11.74 10.09 1.24
N SER A 59 11.63 9.39 2.38
CA SER A 59 12.20 9.89 3.63
C SER A 59 13.72 10.05 3.47
N PRO A 60 14.31 11.18 3.91
CA PRO A 60 15.75 11.40 3.75
C PRO A 60 16.59 10.25 4.32
N GLY A 61 17.47 9.70 3.48
CA GLY A 61 18.39 8.62 3.86
C GLY A 61 17.83 7.19 3.75
N VAL A 62 16.57 7.01 3.32
CA VAL A 62 15.98 5.67 3.13
C VAL A 62 16.70 4.88 2.03
N ASP A 63 17.11 5.53 0.95
CA ASP A 63 17.91 4.95 -0.14
C ASP A 63 19.25 4.42 0.39
N THR A 64 19.91 5.22 1.23
CA THR A 64 21.22 4.90 1.80
C THR A 64 21.11 3.76 2.80
N LEU A 65 20.04 3.74 3.61
CA LEU A 65 19.75 2.65 4.53
C LEU A 65 19.51 1.34 3.77
N ILE A 66 18.64 1.35 2.75
CA ILE A 66 18.30 0.16 1.97
C ILE A 66 19.55 -0.39 1.27
N ARG A 67 20.37 0.48 0.67
CA ARG A 67 21.63 0.07 0.05
C ARG A 67 22.58 -0.56 1.06
N ALA A 68 22.76 0.06 2.22
CA ALA A 68 23.64 -0.45 3.28
C ALA A 68 23.15 -1.80 3.86
N LEU A 69 21.84 -2.02 3.90
CA LEU A 69 21.26 -3.31 4.30
C LEU A 69 21.48 -4.38 3.23
N GLY A 70 21.26 -4.05 1.96
CA GLY A 70 21.53 -4.94 0.84
C GLY A 70 23.00 -5.37 0.74
N GLU A 71 23.94 -4.43 0.94
CA GLU A 71 25.39 -4.72 1.00
C GLU A 71 25.78 -5.68 2.13
N ARG A 72 24.98 -5.75 3.19
CA ARG A 72 25.16 -6.68 4.32
C ARG A 72 24.45 -8.02 4.11
N GLY A 73 23.80 -8.22 2.98
CA GLY A 73 22.98 -9.40 2.71
C GLY A 73 21.66 -9.43 3.47
N THR A 74 21.16 -8.26 3.91
CA THR A 74 19.86 -8.14 4.58
C THR A 74 18.78 -7.81 3.55
N ASP A 75 17.81 -8.71 3.40
CA ASP A 75 16.64 -8.47 2.56
C ASP A 75 15.71 -7.41 3.16
N VAL A 76 15.29 -6.45 2.33
CA VAL A 76 14.38 -5.37 2.72
C VAL A 76 13.03 -5.56 2.04
N TYR A 77 11.96 -5.38 2.80
CA TYR A 77 10.57 -5.53 2.38
C TYR A 77 9.77 -4.25 2.62
N LEU A 78 8.83 -3.92 1.72
CA LEU A 78 7.87 -2.84 1.89
C LEU A 78 6.52 -3.42 2.27
N VAL A 79 6.03 -3.12 3.48
CA VAL A 79 4.74 -3.61 3.98
C VAL A 79 3.81 -2.43 4.25
N SER A 80 2.72 -2.31 3.48
CA SER A 80 1.84 -1.13 3.51
C SER A 80 0.37 -1.52 3.42
N GLY A 81 -0.50 -0.74 4.09
CA GLY A 81 -1.95 -0.82 3.87
C GLY A 81 -2.42 -0.04 2.62
N GLY A 82 -1.49 0.60 1.90
CA GLY A 82 -1.75 1.27 0.63
C GLY A 82 -1.84 0.30 -0.55
N PHE A 83 -1.84 0.84 -1.77
CA PHE A 83 -1.96 0.04 -2.99
C PHE A 83 -0.61 -0.32 -3.58
N ARG A 84 -0.48 -1.58 -4.03
CA ARG A 84 0.72 -2.11 -4.69
C ARG A 84 1.15 -1.25 -5.88
N ILE A 85 0.20 -0.86 -6.74
CA ILE A 85 0.44 -0.01 -7.92
C ILE A 85 1.08 1.34 -7.57
N MET A 86 0.82 1.89 -6.38
CA MET A 86 1.46 3.15 -5.94
C MET A 86 2.86 2.94 -5.33
N ILE A 87 3.14 1.73 -4.83
CA ILE A 87 4.39 1.41 -4.13
C ILE A 87 5.43 0.83 -5.10
N GLU A 88 4.99 0.19 -6.19
CA GLU A 88 5.89 -0.36 -7.21
C GLU A 88 6.90 0.65 -7.77
N PRO A 89 6.53 1.91 -8.11
CA PRO A 89 7.51 2.90 -8.56
C PRO A 89 8.57 3.21 -7.50
N ILE A 90 8.18 3.27 -6.22
CA ILE A 90 9.06 3.52 -5.08
C ILE A 90 10.03 2.35 -4.90
N ALA A 91 9.52 1.12 -4.90
CA ALA A 91 10.33 -0.08 -4.79
C ALA A 91 11.37 -0.14 -5.91
N LYS A 92 10.96 0.20 -7.14
CA LYS A 92 11.85 0.25 -8.31
C LYS A 92 12.96 1.29 -8.14
N GLU A 93 12.63 2.49 -7.65
CA GLU A 93 13.62 3.55 -7.37
C GLU A 93 14.61 3.12 -6.28
N LEU A 94 14.15 2.35 -5.28
CA LEU A 94 14.95 1.81 -4.20
C LEU A 94 15.71 0.51 -4.55
N GLY A 95 15.55 0.00 -5.78
CA GLY A 95 16.18 -1.24 -6.24
C GLY A 95 15.62 -2.52 -5.60
N LEU A 96 14.42 -2.45 -5.03
CA LEU A 96 13.74 -3.60 -4.41
C LEU A 96 12.92 -4.37 -5.45
N PRO A 97 12.94 -5.72 -5.42
CA PRO A 97 12.19 -6.52 -6.35
C PRO A 97 10.69 -6.52 -6.00
N LYS A 98 9.83 -6.82 -6.99
CA LYS A 98 8.37 -6.74 -6.82
C LYS A 98 7.81 -7.71 -5.78
N ASP A 99 8.47 -8.84 -5.56
CA ASP A 99 8.12 -9.85 -4.57
C ASP A 99 8.49 -9.43 -3.13
N HIS A 100 9.17 -8.30 -2.96
CA HIS A 100 9.44 -7.69 -1.65
C HIS A 100 8.36 -6.67 -1.24
N ILE A 101 7.30 -6.52 -2.03
CA ILE A 101 6.19 -5.61 -1.76
C ILE A 101 4.99 -6.39 -1.24
N TYR A 102 4.51 -6.03 -0.06
CA TYR A 102 3.28 -6.54 0.56
C TYR A 102 2.34 -5.36 0.76
N ALA A 103 1.33 -5.27 -0.11
CA ALA A 103 0.38 -4.17 -0.14
C ALA A 103 -0.92 -4.60 -0.82
N ASN A 104 -1.97 -3.80 -0.69
CA ASN A 104 -3.28 -4.13 -1.24
C ASN A 104 -3.28 -4.04 -2.76
N THR A 105 -3.90 -5.03 -3.41
CA THR A 105 -4.01 -5.10 -4.87
C THR A 105 -5.40 -4.64 -5.28
N VAL A 106 -5.47 -3.57 -6.08
CA VAL A 106 -6.73 -3.06 -6.65
C VAL A 106 -7.01 -3.82 -7.95
N LEU A 107 -8.26 -4.22 -8.14
CA LEU A 107 -8.74 -4.95 -9.31
C LEU A 107 -9.45 -3.98 -10.25
N PHE A 108 -9.20 -4.14 -11.55
CA PHE A 108 -9.79 -3.33 -12.61
C PHE A 108 -10.44 -4.21 -13.68
N ASP A 109 -11.43 -3.69 -14.39
CA ASP A 109 -11.97 -4.31 -15.60
C ASP A 109 -11.08 -4.07 -16.83
N ASP A 110 -11.49 -4.60 -17.98
CA ASP A 110 -10.77 -4.45 -19.25
C ASP A 110 -10.67 -2.99 -19.72
N ASP A 111 -11.60 -2.13 -19.28
CA ASP A 111 -11.62 -0.70 -19.57
C ASP A 111 -10.79 0.11 -18.55
N GLY A 112 -10.21 -0.54 -17.53
CA GLY A 112 -9.38 0.07 -16.50
C GLY A 112 -10.15 0.75 -15.37
N ASN A 113 -11.44 0.46 -15.21
CA ASN A 113 -12.28 0.97 -14.12
C ASN A 113 -12.16 0.10 -12.87
N TYR A 114 -12.29 0.72 -11.70
CA TYR A 114 -12.31 0.02 -10.42
C TYR A 114 -13.45 -1.01 -10.34
N VAL A 115 -13.10 -2.27 -10.07
CA VAL A 115 -14.08 -3.34 -9.78
C VAL A 115 -13.99 -3.87 -8.35
N GLY A 116 -12.87 -3.66 -7.66
CA GLY A 116 -12.67 -4.19 -6.32
C GLY A 116 -11.22 -4.14 -5.87
N PHE A 117 -10.91 -4.90 -4.82
CA PHE A 117 -9.55 -5.18 -4.37
C PHE A 117 -9.43 -6.67 -4.04
N ASP A 118 -8.22 -7.20 -4.02
CA ASP A 118 -7.96 -8.60 -3.68
C ASP A 118 -8.12 -8.83 -2.16
N PRO A 119 -9.16 -9.57 -1.71
CA PRO A 119 -9.37 -9.82 -0.29
C PRO A 119 -8.36 -10.82 0.29
N ASN A 120 -7.55 -11.49 -0.52
CA ASN A 120 -6.56 -12.45 -0.03
C ASN A 120 -5.25 -11.77 0.40
N GLU A 121 -5.06 -10.48 0.07
CA GLU A 121 -3.89 -9.74 0.50
C GLU A 121 -3.89 -9.58 2.02
N PRO A 122 -2.80 -9.96 2.73
CA PRO A 122 -2.76 -9.88 4.20
C PRO A 122 -3.04 -8.47 4.70
N THR A 123 -2.56 -7.46 3.97
CA THR A 123 -2.69 -6.03 4.27
C THR A 123 -4.10 -5.47 4.07
N SER A 124 -5.03 -6.27 3.54
CA SER A 124 -6.46 -5.90 3.39
C SER A 124 -7.27 -6.22 4.64
N HIS A 125 -6.66 -6.87 5.64
CA HIS A 125 -7.29 -7.30 6.89
C HIS A 125 -6.73 -6.57 8.11
N ASP A 126 -7.49 -6.62 9.20
CA ASP A 126 -6.97 -6.26 10.52
C ASP A 126 -5.69 -7.06 10.84
N LEU A 127 -4.74 -6.37 11.46
CA LEU A 127 -3.40 -6.88 11.76
C LEU A 127 -2.66 -7.41 10.50
N GLY A 128 -2.95 -6.83 9.34
CA GLY A 128 -2.40 -7.26 8.07
C GLY A 128 -0.88 -7.15 7.96
N LYS A 129 -0.28 -6.11 8.56
CA LYS A 129 1.19 -5.97 8.61
C LYS A 129 1.84 -7.11 9.41
N PRO A 130 1.45 -7.41 10.67
CA PRO A 130 1.91 -8.60 11.38
C PRO A 130 1.71 -9.92 10.60
N LYS A 131 0.59 -10.09 9.89
CA LYS A 131 0.34 -11.29 9.06
C LYS A 131 1.33 -11.38 7.90
N ALA A 132 1.57 -10.28 7.19
CA ALA A 132 2.58 -10.22 6.12
C ALA A 132 3.98 -10.57 6.64
N LEU A 133 4.37 -10.05 7.81
CA LEU A 133 5.66 -10.39 8.42
C LEU A 133 5.79 -11.89 8.73
N ARG A 134 4.74 -12.53 9.26
CA ARG A 134 4.74 -13.98 9.52
C ARG A 134 4.89 -14.78 8.23
N GLN A 135 4.16 -14.41 7.18
CA GLN A 135 4.28 -15.05 5.87
C GLN A 135 5.69 -14.91 5.28
N ILE A 136 6.28 -13.72 5.32
CA ILE A 136 7.66 -13.49 4.86
C ILE A 136 8.63 -14.39 5.63
N LYS A 137 8.50 -14.43 6.97
CA LYS A 137 9.35 -15.25 7.83
C LYS A 137 9.27 -16.73 7.48
N GLU A 138 8.06 -17.26 7.30
CA GLU A 138 7.80 -18.66 6.99
C GLU A 138 8.30 -19.05 5.60
N LEU A 139 8.05 -18.21 4.59
CA LEU A 139 8.43 -18.48 3.20
C LEU A 139 9.94 -18.41 2.98
N ARG A 140 10.63 -17.50 3.66
CA ARG A 140 12.06 -17.23 3.44
C ARG A 140 12.97 -17.84 4.51
N GLY A 141 12.40 -18.35 5.60
CA GLY A 141 13.17 -18.99 6.68
C GLY A 141 14.02 -18.01 7.48
N TYR A 142 13.62 -16.74 7.62
CA TYR A 142 14.40 -15.76 8.35
C TYR A 142 14.40 -16.02 9.86
N ASN A 143 15.59 -16.01 10.46
CA ASN A 143 15.76 -16.17 11.91
C ASN A 143 15.44 -14.86 12.68
N CYS A 144 15.72 -13.71 12.06
CA CYS A 144 15.52 -12.39 12.63
C CYS A 144 14.78 -11.50 11.62
N MET A 145 13.78 -10.77 12.09
CA MET A 145 13.07 -9.74 11.32
C MET A 145 12.89 -8.52 12.20
N VAL A 146 13.09 -7.34 11.61
CA VAL A 146 12.92 -6.04 12.26
C VAL A 146 11.86 -5.26 11.49
N MET A 147 10.86 -4.75 12.21
CA MET A 147 9.87 -3.83 11.66
C MET A 147 10.26 -2.42 12.11
N VAL A 148 10.32 -1.49 11.15
CA VAL A 148 10.64 -0.07 11.35
C VAL A 148 9.39 0.76 11.18
#